data_AF-A0A929DAI5-F1
#
_entry.id   AF-A0A929DAI5-F1
#
_cell.length_a   1.000
_cell.length_b   1.000
_cell.length_c   1.000
_cell.angle_alpha   90.00
_cell.angle_beta   90.00
_cell.angle_gamma   90.00
#
_symmetry.space_group_name_H-M   'P 1'
#
loop_
_entity.id
_entity.type
_entity.pdbx_description
1 polymer ?
#
loop_
_entity_poly.entity_id
_entity_poly.type
_entity_poly.pdbx_seq_one_letter_code
_entity_poly.pdbx_strand_id
1 'polypeptide(L)'
;QSPLTWTVPGGNYRGGGIWVRYTDDEDNFSAIEEANTIQTRLAVAPSSLLFLAEYGASPPPAQTLSILREGCGSFTWSASDNADWLHLQPIIDAVQVSVNANDLITDTYQATITVEAEAGVLGSPVQVPVTLIVAELHRCYLPFTLRDAGP
;
A
#
# COMPACT_ATOMS: atom_id res chain seq x y z
N GLN A 1 42.20 20.75 -29.81
CA GLN A 1 41.29 20.48 -28.68
C GLN A 1 39.89 20.87 -29.13
N SER A 2 38.91 19.97 -29.01
CA SER A 2 37.55 20.21 -29.51
C SER A 2 36.81 21.22 -28.61
N PRO A 3 36.21 22.31 -29.13
CA PRO A 3 35.82 23.47 -28.32
C PRO A 3 34.33 23.47 -27.91
N LEU A 4 33.70 22.32 -27.72
CA LEU A 4 32.26 22.24 -27.43
C LEU A 4 31.99 21.65 -26.05
N THR A 5 32.44 22.34 -25.01
CA THR A 5 31.83 22.21 -23.68
C THR A 5 30.93 23.42 -23.50
N TRP A 6 29.63 23.23 -23.69
CA TRP A 6 28.67 24.31 -23.44
C TRP A 6 28.56 24.50 -21.92
N THR A 7 29.18 25.56 -21.43
CA THR A 7 29.07 25.95 -20.02
C THR A 7 27.71 26.59 -19.81
N VAL A 8 26.82 25.93 -19.08
CA VAL A 8 25.52 26.51 -18.70
C VAL A 8 25.76 27.80 -17.90
N PRO A 9 25.19 28.95 -18.30
CA PRO A 9 25.33 30.20 -17.56
C PRO A 9 24.73 30.04 -16.16
N GLY A 10 25.50 30.41 -15.12
CA GLY A 10 25.01 30.49 -13.74
C GLY A 10 25.34 29.32 -12.81
N GLY A 11 26.06 28.29 -13.28
CA GLY A 11 26.68 27.27 -12.42
C GLY A 11 25.73 26.43 -11.54
N ASN A 12 24.41 26.49 -11.75
CA ASN A 12 23.44 25.77 -10.94
C ASN A 12 23.04 24.47 -11.61
N TYR A 13 23.75 23.39 -11.28
CA TYR A 13 23.16 22.06 -11.29
C TYR A 13 22.58 21.78 -9.90
N ARG A 14 21.27 21.92 -9.73
CA ARG A 14 20.56 21.36 -8.57
C ARG A 14 19.16 20.88 -8.97
N GLY A 15 19.05 19.57 -9.13
CA GLY A 15 17.79 18.84 -8.92
C GLY A 15 16.74 18.96 -10.03
N GLY A 16 16.75 18.02 -10.98
CA GLY A 16 15.55 17.31 -11.45
C GLY A 16 14.38 18.05 -12.13
N GLY A 17 14.43 19.35 -12.38
CA GLY A 17 13.36 20.06 -13.11
C GLY A 17 13.59 20.11 -14.63
N ILE A 18 12.54 19.92 -15.44
CA ILE A 18 12.54 20.25 -16.87
C ILE A 18 11.91 21.63 -16.99
N TRP A 19 12.51 22.54 -17.75
CA TRP A 19 11.95 23.86 -18.00
C TRP A 19 11.44 23.91 -19.43
N VAL A 20 10.25 24.45 -19.66
CA VAL A 20 9.64 24.59 -20.99
C VAL A 20 9.53 26.07 -21.32
N ARG A 21 9.86 26.40 -22.56
CA ARG A 21 9.48 27.66 -23.20
C ARG A 21 9.26 27.41 -24.68
N TYR A 22 8.42 28.22 -25.30
CA TYR A 22 8.15 28.17 -26.73
C TYR A 22 8.92 29.27 -27.43
N THR A 23 9.25 29.02 -28.69
CA THR A 23 9.79 30.03 -29.60
C THR A 23 8.73 30.26 -30.66
N ASP A 24 8.36 31.52 -30.90
CA ASP A 24 7.43 31.85 -31.98
C ASP A 24 8.12 31.88 -33.35
N ASP A 25 7.35 32.14 -34.42
CA ASP A 25 7.87 32.20 -35.80
C ASP A 25 8.83 33.39 -36.03
N GLU A 26 8.97 34.29 -35.06
CA GLU A 26 9.85 35.46 -35.07
C GLU A 26 11.08 35.29 -34.15
N ASP A 27 11.36 34.06 -33.69
CA ASP A 27 12.46 33.70 -32.78
C ASP A 27 12.35 34.32 -31.36
N ASN A 28 11.17 34.83 -30.96
CA ASN A 28 10.97 35.32 -29.60
C ASN A 28 10.68 34.16 -28.64
N PHE A 29 11.36 34.17 -27.50
CA PHE A 29 11.15 33.19 -26.44
C PHE A 29 10.01 33.60 -25.51
N SER A 30 9.13 32.66 -25.18
CA SER A 30 8.23 32.81 -24.04
C SER A 30 9.02 32.87 -22.73
N ALA A 31 8.35 33.33 -21.67
CA ALA A 31 8.85 33.13 -20.31
C ALA A 31 9.15 31.64 -20.08
N ILE A 32 10.19 31.36 -19.27
CA ILE A 32 10.53 30.00 -18.91
C ILE A 32 9.57 29.54 -17.81
N GLU A 33 8.91 28.41 -18.03
CA GLU A 33 8.05 27.76 -17.05
C GLU A 33 8.66 26.45 -16.58
N GLU A 34 8.61 26.18 -15.28
CA GLU A 34 8.96 24.86 -14.74
C GLU A 34 7.92 23.85 -15.21
N ALA A 35 8.36 22.75 -15.84
CA ALA A 35 7.50 21.64 -16.19
C ALA A 35 7.02 20.95 -14.91
N ASN A 36 5.72 20.67 -14.82
CA ASN A 36 5.17 19.88 -13.75
C ASN A 36 5.75 18.44 -13.79
N THR A 37 6.67 18.12 -12.87
CA THR A 37 7.33 16.81 -12.75
C THR A 37 6.99 16.12 -11.43
N ILE A 38 5.78 16.35 -10.89
CA ILE A 38 5.39 15.77 -9.61
C ILE A 38 5.07 14.27 -9.78
N GLN A 39 6.09 13.43 -9.68
CA GLN A 39 5.90 11.99 -9.69
C GLN A 39 5.39 11.54 -8.30
N THR A 40 4.09 11.35 -8.20
CA THR A 40 3.44 10.75 -7.03
C THR A 40 3.55 9.23 -7.11
N ARG A 41 3.71 8.58 -5.95
CA ARG A 41 3.68 7.13 -5.85
C ARG A 41 2.76 6.69 -4.72
N LEU A 42 1.95 5.68 -5.01
CA LEU A 42 1.18 4.93 -4.05
C LEU A 42 2.05 3.79 -3.51
N ALA A 43 2.16 3.69 -2.19
CA ALA A 43 2.70 2.55 -1.48
C ALA A 43 1.73 2.12 -0.38
N VAL A 44 1.77 0.85 0.01
CA VAL A 44 0.90 0.28 1.06
C VAL A 44 1.72 -0.58 2.00
N ALA A 45 1.34 -0.61 3.28
CA ALA A 45 1.98 -1.46 4.27
C ALA A 45 0.95 -1.97 5.29
N PRO A 46 0.98 -3.26 5.69
CA PRO A 46 1.91 -4.31 5.24
C PRO A 46 1.62 -4.79 3.80
N SER A 47 2.59 -5.49 3.20
CA SER A 47 2.45 -6.05 1.84
C SER A 47 1.55 -7.28 1.75
N SER A 48 1.09 -7.81 2.88
CA SER A 48 0.19 -8.96 2.98
C SER A 48 -0.50 -8.97 4.35
N LEU A 49 -1.70 -9.54 4.43
CA LEU A 49 -2.43 -9.71 5.69
C LEU A 49 -2.71 -11.18 5.97
N LEU A 50 -2.66 -11.57 7.26
CA LEU A 50 -2.97 -12.92 7.73
C LEU A 50 -3.97 -12.86 8.88
N PHE A 51 -5.12 -13.49 8.71
CA PHE A 51 -6.13 -13.64 9.75
C PHE A 51 -6.22 -15.11 10.18
N LEU A 52 -6.37 -15.32 11.48
CA LEU A 52 -6.59 -16.63 12.07
C LEU A 52 -7.94 -16.60 12.78
N ALA A 53 -8.90 -17.40 12.32
CA ALA A 53 -10.22 -17.50 12.89
C ALA A 53 -10.45 -18.91 13.46
N GLU A 54 -11.10 -18.97 14.62
CA GLU A 54 -11.59 -20.23 15.18
C GLU A 54 -12.99 -20.50 14.60
N TYR A 55 -13.23 -21.71 14.12
CA TYR A 55 -14.51 -22.10 13.54
C TYR A 55 -15.66 -21.91 14.53
N GLY A 56 -16.71 -21.18 14.13
CA GLY A 56 -17.88 -20.88 14.97
C GLY A 56 -17.62 -19.90 16.13
N ALA A 57 -16.45 -19.26 16.19
CA ALA A 57 -16.12 -18.27 17.20
C ALA A 57 -16.32 -16.83 16.69
N SER A 58 -16.05 -15.86 17.56
CA SER A 58 -16.05 -14.45 17.17
C SER A 58 -14.96 -14.15 16.13
N PRO A 59 -15.19 -13.22 15.19
CA PRO A 59 -14.18 -12.82 14.22
C PRO A 59 -12.86 -12.36 14.86
N PRO A 60 -11.71 -12.59 14.20
CA PRO A 60 -10.44 -12.08 14.67
C PRO A 60 -10.39 -10.54 14.67
N PRO A 61 -9.45 -9.94 15.42
CA PRO A 61 -9.25 -8.49 15.40
C PRO A 61 -9.00 -7.97 13.99
N ALA A 62 -9.58 -6.81 13.66
CA ALA A 62 -9.32 -6.11 12.41
C ALA A 62 -7.83 -5.73 12.30
N GLN A 63 -7.30 -5.77 11.08
CA GLN A 63 -5.96 -5.31 10.76
C GLN A 63 -6.01 -3.98 10.03
N THR A 64 -4.93 -3.20 10.14
CA THR A 64 -4.82 -1.90 9.48
C THR A 64 -3.84 -1.99 8.33
N LEU A 65 -4.28 -1.57 7.15
CA LEU A 65 -3.44 -1.35 5.98
C LEU A 65 -3.18 0.14 5.85
N SER A 66 -1.93 0.58 6.01
CA SER A 66 -1.53 1.98 5.82
C SER A 66 -1.36 2.30 4.35
N ILE A 67 -1.85 3.48 3.95
CA ILE A 67 -1.68 4.03 2.61
C ILE A 67 -0.65 5.15 2.66
N LEU A 68 0.45 4.97 1.95
CA LEU A 68 1.55 5.91 1.89
C LEU A 68 1.50 6.65 0.56
N ARG A 69 1.47 7.99 0.64
CA ARG A 69 1.67 8.87 -0.51
C ARG A 69 3.11 9.34 -0.53
N GLU A 70 3.86 8.92 -1.53
CA GLU A 70 5.22 9.39 -1.76
C GLU A 70 5.23 10.43 -2.89
N GLY A 71 6.14 11.41 -2.80
CA GLY A 71 6.21 12.54 -3.72
C GLY A 71 5.47 13.78 -3.23
N CYS A 72 5.44 14.83 -4.05
CA CYS A 72 4.94 16.16 -3.66
C CYS A 72 3.49 16.44 -4.11
N GLY A 73 2.82 15.48 -4.74
CA GLY A 73 1.46 15.65 -5.25
C GLY A 73 0.44 14.93 -4.38
N SER A 74 -0.72 15.54 -4.22
CA SER A 74 -1.90 14.84 -3.70
C SER A 74 -2.49 13.97 -4.81
N PHE A 75 -3.03 12.82 -4.44
CA PHE A 75 -3.85 12.00 -5.33
C PHE A 75 -4.98 11.35 -4.52
N THR A 76 -6.10 11.08 -5.17
CA THR A 76 -7.14 10.22 -4.61
C THR A 76 -6.87 8.75 -4.93
N TRP A 77 -7.42 7.88 -4.09
CA TRP A 77 -7.31 6.45 -4.21
C TRP A 77 -8.60 5.78 -3.75
N SER A 78 -8.83 4.56 -4.20
CA SER A 78 -9.91 3.67 -3.78
C SER A 78 -9.33 2.31 -3.41
N ALA A 79 -10.04 1.58 -2.55
CA ALA A 79 -9.71 0.20 -2.20
C ALA A 79 -10.92 -0.69 -2.49
N SER A 80 -10.64 -1.86 -3.04
CA SER A 80 -11.62 -2.91 -3.35
C SER A 80 -11.03 -4.27 -3.02
N ASP A 81 -11.88 -5.28 -2.90
CA ASP A 81 -11.48 -6.66 -2.72
C ASP A 81 -12.31 -7.60 -3.60
N ASN A 82 -11.95 -8.88 -3.58
CA ASN A 82 -12.56 -9.91 -4.41
C ASN A 82 -13.22 -11.03 -3.58
N ALA A 83 -13.56 -10.80 -2.30
CA ALA A 83 -14.02 -11.85 -1.41
C ALA A 83 -15.16 -11.40 -0.48
N ASP A 84 -16.29 -12.11 -0.52
CA ASP A 84 -17.48 -11.78 0.28
C ASP A 84 -17.27 -11.87 1.80
N TRP A 85 -16.24 -12.61 2.24
CA TRP A 85 -15.86 -12.74 3.65
C TRP A 85 -14.93 -11.63 4.15
N LEU A 86 -14.45 -10.75 3.26
CA LEU A 86 -13.58 -9.64 3.59
C LEU A 86 -14.37 -8.32 3.59
N HIS A 87 -14.07 -7.44 4.52
CA HIS A 87 -14.69 -6.13 4.59
C HIS A 87 -13.64 -5.03 4.75
N LEU A 88 -13.73 -4.02 3.89
CA LEU A 88 -12.82 -2.87 3.88
C LEU A 88 -13.54 -1.61 4.39
N GLN A 89 -12.87 -0.89 5.29
CA GLN A 89 -13.29 0.43 5.76
C GLN A 89 -12.18 1.44 5.49
N PRO A 90 -12.19 2.09 4.31
CA PRO A 90 -11.25 3.16 4.00
C PRO A 90 -11.39 4.35 4.96
N ILE A 91 -10.25 4.82 5.44
CA ILE A 91 -10.04 6.06 6.19
C ILE A 91 -9.05 6.90 5.35
N ILE A 92 -8.75 8.13 5.77
CA ILE A 92 -7.91 9.09 5.02
C ILE A 92 -6.58 8.48 4.53
N ASP A 93 -5.79 7.89 5.42
CA ASP A 93 -4.45 7.34 5.11
C ASP A 93 -4.30 5.86 5.51
N ALA A 94 -5.43 5.17 5.70
CA ALA A 94 -5.45 3.77 6.12
C ALA A 94 -6.75 3.09 5.69
N VAL A 95 -6.73 1.77 5.65
CA VAL A 95 -7.91 0.93 5.46
C VAL A 95 -7.98 -0.02 6.65
N GLN A 96 -9.07 0.01 7.40
CA GLN A 96 -9.38 -1.06 8.35
C GLN A 96 -9.91 -2.27 7.58
N VAL A 97 -9.30 -3.42 7.81
CA VAL A 97 -9.60 -4.68 7.15
C VAL A 97 -10.11 -5.65 8.20
N SER A 98 -11.36 -6.09 8.06
CA SER A 98 -11.97 -7.10 8.92
C SER A 98 -12.45 -8.29 8.09
N VAL A 99 -12.61 -9.44 8.74
CA VAL A 99 -13.06 -10.68 8.11
C VAL A 99 -14.31 -11.20 8.81
N ASN A 100 -15.20 -11.84 8.07
CA ASN A 100 -16.35 -12.56 8.58
C ASN A 100 -16.20 -14.06 8.29
N ALA A 101 -16.05 -14.85 9.36
CA ALA A 101 -15.85 -16.30 9.26
C ALA A 101 -17.10 -17.12 9.63
N ASN A 102 -18.25 -16.49 9.87
CA ASN A 102 -19.44 -17.18 10.43
C ASN A 102 -20.00 -18.28 9.53
N ASP A 103 -19.89 -18.12 8.20
CA ASP A 103 -20.41 -19.07 7.20
C ASP A 103 -19.29 -19.87 6.50
N LEU A 104 -18.06 -19.78 7.01
CA LEU A 104 -16.89 -20.45 6.45
C LEU A 104 -16.61 -21.74 7.22
N ILE A 105 -16.34 -22.82 6.49
CA ILE A 105 -15.85 -24.07 7.07
C ILE A 105 -14.35 -23.97 7.37
N THR A 106 -13.81 -24.98 8.03
CA THR A 106 -12.37 -25.06 8.28
C THR A 106 -11.58 -25.24 6.99
N ASP A 107 -10.97 -24.15 6.51
CA ASP A 107 -10.10 -24.14 5.34
C ASP A 107 -9.22 -22.88 5.32
N THR A 108 -8.33 -22.79 4.33
CA THR A 108 -7.57 -21.59 3.99
C THR A 108 -8.24 -20.85 2.84
N TYR A 109 -8.65 -19.62 3.10
CA TYR A 109 -9.24 -18.71 2.14
C TYR A 109 -8.24 -17.65 1.72
N GLN A 110 -8.17 -17.39 0.41
CA GLN A 110 -7.30 -16.38 -0.18
C GLN A 110 -8.13 -15.29 -0.85
N ALA A 111 -7.75 -14.04 -0.60
CA ALA A 111 -8.32 -12.86 -1.22
C ALA A 111 -7.21 -11.88 -1.62
N THR A 112 -7.55 -10.90 -2.42
CA THR A 112 -6.66 -9.83 -2.84
C THR A 112 -7.37 -8.50 -2.68
N ILE A 113 -6.78 -7.61 -1.89
CA ILE A 113 -7.18 -6.20 -1.82
C ILE A 113 -6.47 -5.47 -2.95
N THR A 114 -7.22 -4.76 -3.77
CA THR A 114 -6.70 -3.88 -4.82
C THR A 114 -6.86 -2.44 -4.39
N VAL A 115 -5.74 -1.74 -4.23
CA VAL A 115 -5.71 -0.30 -3.97
C VAL A 115 -5.31 0.41 -5.25
N GLU A 116 -6.20 1.24 -5.77
CA GLU A 116 -6.03 1.94 -7.03
C GLU A 116 -6.00 3.45 -6.79
N ALA A 117 -4.97 4.12 -7.31
CA ALA A 117 -4.87 5.57 -7.37
C ALA A 117 -5.13 6.09 -8.79
N GLU A 118 -5.38 7.40 -8.89
CA GLU A 118 -5.57 8.12 -10.15
C GLU A 118 -4.48 7.85 -11.21
N ALA A 119 -4.84 8.05 -12.48
CA ALA A 119 -3.93 7.88 -13.59
C ALA A 119 -2.66 8.76 -13.46
N GLY A 120 -1.49 8.16 -13.67
CA GLY A 120 -0.20 8.85 -13.56
C GLY A 120 0.48 8.71 -12.19
N VAL A 121 -0.22 8.18 -11.18
CA VAL A 121 0.40 7.80 -9.89
C VAL A 121 1.18 6.50 -10.06
N LEU A 122 2.48 6.53 -9.74
CA LEU A 122 3.31 5.33 -9.78
C LEU A 122 2.90 4.32 -8.70
N GLY A 123 3.16 3.03 -8.96
CA GLY A 123 2.85 1.96 -8.01
C GLY A 123 1.37 1.57 -7.98
N SER A 124 0.49 2.32 -8.64
CA SER A 124 -0.93 1.98 -8.81
C SER A 124 -1.16 1.08 -10.03
N PRO A 125 -2.03 0.06 -9.95
CA PRO A 125 -2.68 -0.44 -8.73
C PRO A 125 -1.73 -1.28 -7.88
N VAL A 126 -1.92 -1.25 -6.56
CA VAL A 126 -1.22 -2.13 -5.60
C VAL A 126 -2.13 -3.29 -5.20
N GLN A 127 -1.61 -4.51 -5.30
CA GLN A 127 -2.30 -5.72 -4.87
C GLN A 127 -1.73 -6.21 -3.55
N VAL A 128 -2.59 -6.36 -2.54
CA VAL A 128 -2.24 -6.85 -1.21
C VAL A 128 -2.93 -8.20 -0.98
N PRO A 129 -2.19 -9.32 -0.99
CA PRO A 129 -2.76 -10.62 -0.70
C PRO A 129 -3.21 -10.72 0.76
N VAL A 130 -4.37 -11.34 0.96
CA VAL A 130 -4.96 -11.63 2.27
C VAL A 130 -5.16 -13.14 2.39
N THR A 131 -4.69 -13.71 3.48
CA THR A 131 -4.92 -15.11 3.83
C THR A 131 -5.75 -15.18 5.10
N LEU A 132 -6.85 -15.91 5.06
CA LEU A 132 -7.66 -16.25 6.22
C LEU A 132 -7.57 -17.76 6.44
N ILE A 133 -7.14 -18.17 7.64
CA ILE A 133 -7.14 -19.58 8.05
C ILE A 133 -8.26 -19.76 9.06
N VAL A 134 -9.23 -20.62 8.72
CA VAL A 134 -10.30 -21.03 9.63
C VAL A 134 -9.95 -22.44 10.14
N ALA A 135 -9.77 -22.59 11.46
CA ALA A 135 -9.39 -23.85 12.06
C ALA A 135 -10.17 -24.14 13.34
N GLU A 136 -10.28 -25.41 13.71
CA GLU A 136 -10.76 -25.82 15.02
C GLU A 136 -9.61 -25.81 16.03
N LEU A 137 -9.65 -24.85 16.97
CA LEU A 137 -8.65 -24.75 18.02
C LEU A 137 -8.98 -25.70 19.17
N HIS A 138 -8.14 -26.70 19.36
CA HIS A 138 -8.25 -27.62 20.49
C HIS A 138 -7.33 -27.16 21.63
N ARG A 139 -7.88 -26.95 22.83
CA ARG A 139 -7.07 -26.66 24.02
C ARG A 139 -6.48 -27.97 24.55
N CYS A 140 -5.17 -28.14 24.44
CA CYS A 140 -4.48 -29.22 25.11
C CYS A 140 -4.07 -28.78 26.52
N TYR A 141 -4.56 -29.45 27.56
CA TYR A 141 -4.09 -29.25 28.93
C TYR A 141 -2.90 -30.17 29.19
N LEU A 142 -1.74 -29.61 29.54
CA LEU A 142 -0.65 -30.39 30.10
C LEU A 142 -0.97 -30.75 31.55
N PRO A 143 -0.93 -32.04 31.94
CA PRO A 143 -1.04 -32.39 33.35
C PRO A 143 0.21 -31.91 34.09
N PHE A 144 0.02 -31.07 35.11
CA PHE A 144 1.07 -30.74 36.06
C PHE A 144 1.23 -31.90 37.05
N THR A 145 2.32 -32.66 36.93
CA THR A 145 2.65 -33.69 37.91
C THR A 145 3.43 -33.07 39.07
N LEU A 146 2.78 -32.85 40.20
CA LEU A 146 3.47 -32.54 41.46
C LEU A 146 4.12 -33.84 41.96
N ARG A 147 5.46 -33.89 42.02
CA ARG A 147 6.16 -34.92 42.79
C ARG A 147 6.20 -34.45 44.25
N ASP A 148 5.40 -35.09 45.10
CA ASP A 148 5.63 -35.01 46.55
C ASP A 148 6.95 -35.73 46.84
N ALA A 149 7.97 -34.96 47.21
CA ALA A 149 9.08 -35.49 47.98
C ALA A 149 8.53 -35.73 49.40
N GLY A 150 8.16 -36.98 49.69
CA GLY A 150 7.83 -37.41 51.04
C GLY A 150 8.98 -37.16 52.03
N PRO A 151 8.67 -37.19 53.34
CA PRO A 151 9.41 -36.51 54.41
C PRO A 151 10.87 -36.97 54.59
#